data_AF-A0A7W5JYA1-F1
#
_entry.id   AF-A0A7W5JYA1-F1
#
_cell.length_a   1.000
_cell.length_b   1.000
_cell.length_c   1.000
_cell.angle_alpha   90.00
_cell.angle_beta   90.00
_cell.angle_gamma   90.00
#
_symmetry.space_group_name_H-M   'P 1'
#
loop_
_entity.id
_entity.type
_entity.pdbx_description
1 polymer ?
#
loop_
_entity_poly.entity_id
_entity_poly.type
_entity_poly.pdbx_seq_one_letter_code
_entity_poly.pdbx_strand_id
1 'polypeptide(L)'
;MTRWLRWMLAWAAALLLCGAGAVLAPVPDARADTPSAGLGRVIADLGVVVPAEGKSGFSFDGRYYGYLVRLPDGGCAVHVYDLQARAQVPLTHTLDACFLPRWAAHADTLWWQVGIARPDLTAWAWDAASAQVSQLATDAQVQVALNLSADGRYLAFAGSSDSHPSPVAGDYGLNWYVFDRTTGVSLPLSHAGLSVTFRSWAPVGHHFVASTHVPASSGFGSCFGSGSSCGAVSPDSHGWSWSGDGTALLGGAGTVAFSVVYDYTDDALTPIPRGTGNISYAYFLGSTADRLLAQTKVGGVLWDRRTGSLHTIASTEPPRPSPDGRFVLYQDTAPDAYRSYDVTTGRSQPATFRSSHDQRLSGNAWTADSASYLATGPGGCSSLRQWSPITNTVSLYGPPGLQSCYLALAPELGPSSSSSGRFKNVYVTHPHQLSLGDPYLVDLRRHVLVPMTGEPLEWAPAGPDVLAVRTDDTGTSERVLLVDPTPVPDVDDQPRWSAATPANGSTFRVVPGQRAQLQIGASDLQGTPVNLYFRWRTAAGVPVRSAAVGWTCDRQRLAAGATQARCTYAPTSPRTEVRDVDVWAVNYLTGAQSDTRSYRVEVGT
;
A
#
# COMPACT_ATOMS: atom_id res chain seq x y z
N MET A 1 -39.43 -38.60 53.49
CA MET A 1 -38.18 -38.39 52.72
C MET A 1 -38.32 -38.50 51.19
N THR A 2 -39.45 -38.98 50.64
CA THR A 2 -39.62 -39.20 49.18
C THR A 2 -40.34 -38.09 48.41
N ARG A 3 -40.83 -37.03 49.09
CA ARG A 3 -41.46 -35.86 48.44
C ARG A 3 -40.49 -34.71 48.12
N TRP A 4 -39.35 -34.65 48.81
CA TRP A 4 -38.33 -33.61 48.58
C TRP A 4 -37.41 -33.93 47.39
N LEU A 5 -37.21 -35.21 47.05
CA LEU A 5 -36.38 -35.61 45.90
C LEU A 5 -37.03 -35.31 44.54
N ARG A 6 -38.36 -35.24 44.46
CA ARG A 6 -39.09 -34.96 43.20
C ARG A 6 -39.07 -33.48 42.82
N TRP A 7 -38.86 -32.57 43.77
CA TRP A 7 -38.75 -31.14 43.49
C TRP A 7 -37.34 -30.72 43.07
N MET A 8 -36.28 -31.38 43.59
CA MET A 8 -34.91 -31.10 43.13
C MET A 8 -34.62 -31.62 41.72
N LEU A 9 -35.20 -32.76 41.32
CA LEU A 9 -35.05 -33.28 39.94
C LEU A 9 -35.81 -32.44 38.90
N ALA A 10 -36.93 -31.80 39.27
CA ALA A 10 -37.64 -30.89 38.38
C ALA A 10 -36.89 -29.57 38.16
N TRP A 11 -36.19 -29.06 39.18
CA TRP A 11 -35.34 -27.87 39.07
C TRP A 11 -34.02 -28.14 38.35
N ALA A 12 -33.41 -29.32 38.54
CA ALA A 12 -32.22 -29.72 37.78
C ALA A 12 -32.52 -29.92 36.29
N ALA A 13 -33.70 -30.45 35.93
CA ALA A 13 -34.12 -30.59 34.54
C ALA A 13 -34.50 -29.24 33.89
N ALA A 14 -35.04 -28.27 34.65
CA ALA A 14 -35.33 -26.93 34.14
C ALA A 14 -34.06 -26.08 33.94
N LEU A 15 -33.04 -26.24 34.78
CA LEU A 15 -31.74 -25.56 34.61
C LEU A 15 -30.86 -26.19 33.51
N LEU A 16 -31.04 -27.48 33.20
CA LEU A 16 -30.39 -28.14 32.06
C LEU A 16 -31.08 -27.88 30.70
N LEU A 17 -32.25 -27.24 30.68
CA LEU A 17 -32.99 -26.89 29.46
C LEU A 17 -33.00 -25.38 29.14
N CYS A 18 -32.43 -24.53 30.01
CA CYS A 18 -32.21 -23.10 29.74
C CYS A 18 -30.77 -22.77 29.29
N GLY A 19 -29.91 -23.79 29.12
CA GLY A 19 -28.57 -23.66 28.54
C GLY A 19 -28.53 -23.88 27.03
N ALA A 20 -29.61 -23.56 26.31
CA ALA A 20 -29.70 -23.75 24.87
C ALA A 20 -29.58 -22.40 24.16
N GLY A 21 -28.35 -22.13 23.69
CA GLY A 21 -28.01 -21.28 22.56
C GLY A 21 -28.76 -19.96 22.44
N ALA A 22 -28.06 -18.86 22.74
CA ALA A 22 -28.17 -17.74 21.82
C ALA A 22 -27.87 -18.31 20.43
N VAL A 23 -28.93 -18.57 19.67
CA VAL A 23 -28.82 -18.89 18.25
C VAL A 23 -28.26 -17.62 17.66
N LEU A 24 -26.93 -17.56 17.55
CA LEU A 24 -26.26 -16.62 16.67
C LEU A 24 -27.03 -16.74 15.36
N ALA A 25 -27.64 -15.63 14.94
CA ALA A 25 -28.31 -15.58 13.66
C ALA A 25 -27.35 -16.21 12.63
N PRO A 26 -27.83 -17.09 11.74
CA PRO A 26 -26.96 -17.75 10.77
C PRO A 26 -26.13 -16.67 10.08
N VAL A 27 -24.80 -16.77 10.26
CA VAL A 27 -23.87 -15.90 9.56
C VAL A 27 -24.22 -16.05 8.09
N PRO A 28 -24.53 -14.96 7.37
CA PRO A 28 -24.74 -15.08 5.94
C PRO A 28 -23.48 -15.72 5.36
N ASP A 29 -23.63 -16.91 4.79
CA ASP A 29 -22.53 -17.61 4.13
C ASP A 29 -21.89 -16.62 3.16
N ALA A 30 -20.57 -16.44 3.28
CA ALA A 30 -19.82 -15.64 2.33
C ALA A 30 -20.08 -16.23 0.94
N ARG A 31 -20.86 -15.52 0.12
CA ARG A 31 -21.20 -15.98 -1.22
C ARG A 31 -20.03 -15.66 -2.14
N ALA A 32 -19.25 -16.68 -2.48
CA ALA A 32 -18.26 -16.57 -3.55
C ALA A 32 -18.94 -16.73 -4.92
N ASP A 33 -18.29 -16.21 -5.97
CA ASP A 33 -18.54 -16.50 -7.39
C ASP A 33 -19.65 -15.71 -8.10
N THR A 34 -19.71 -14.38 -7.90
CA THR A 34 -20.30 -13.49 -8.92
C THR A 34 -19.18 -12.66 -9.55
N PRO A 35 -18.93 -12.75 -10.87
CA PRO A 35 -18.09 -11.78 -11.56
C PRO A 35 -18.73 -10.41 -11.39
N SER A 36 -18.00 -9.44 -10.82
CA SER A 36 -18.42 -8.05 -10.84
C SER A 36 -17.68 -7.35 -11.97
N ALA A 37 -18.42 -6.81 -12.93
CA ALA A 37 -17.86 -6.01 -14.00
C ALA A 37 -17.06 -4.85 -13.37
N GLY A 38 -15.76 -4.79 -13.64
CA GLY A 38 -14.86 -3.72 -13.18
C GLY A 38 -14.06 -4.00 -11.89
N LEU A 39 -14.37 -5.06 -11.13
CA LEU A 39 -13.63 -5.38 -9.89
C LEU A 39 -12.72 -6.59 -10.02
N GLY A 40 -13.07 -7.57 -10.85
CA GLY A 40 -12.41 -8.87 -10.91
C GLY A 40 -13.27 -9.97 -10.27
N ARG A 41 -12.64 -11.00 -9.73
CA ARG A 41 -13.33 -12.11 -9.06
C ARG A 41 -13.58 -11.76 -7.60
N VAL A 42 -14.85 -11.72 -7.19
CA VAL A 42 -15.22 -11.64 -5.76
C VAL A 42 -14.89 -12.97 -5.09
N ILE A 43 -13.89 -12.96 -4.21
CA ILE A 43 -13.49 -14.10 -3.37
C ILE A 43 -14.51 -14.31 -2.27
N ALA A 44 -14.90 -13.22 -1.61
CA ALA A 44 -15.85 -13.26 -0.50
C ALA A 44 -16.68 -11.98 -0.46
N ASP A 45 -17.96 -12.17 -0.17
CA ASP A 45 -18.89 -11.10 0.15
C ASP A 45 -19.14 -11.14 1.65
N LEU A 46 -18.59 -10.16 2.38
CA LEU A 46 -18.64 -10.15 3.84
C LEU A 46 -19.95 -9.55 4.38
N GLY A 47 -20.87 -9.14 3.48
CA GLY A 47 -22.14 -8.54 3.82
C GLY A 47 -22.02 -7.13 4.37
N VAL A 48 -23.07 -6.69 5.08
CA VAL A 48 -23.14 -5.36 5.70
C VAL A 48 -22.25 -5.31 6.93
N VAL A 49 -21.32 -4.37 6.93
CA VAL A 49 -20.37 -4.12 8.03
C VAL A 49 -20.70 -2.83 8.77
N VAL A 50 -20.13 -2.64 9.96
CA VAL A 50 -20.28 -1.37 10.69
C VAL A 50 -19.41 -0.29 10.04
N PRO A 51 -19.99 0.82 9.57
CA PRO A 51 -19.24 1.97 9.09
C PRO A 51 -18.74 2.80 10.27
N ALA A 52 -17.54 2.56 10.80
CA ALA A 52 -16.82 3.57 11.61
C ALA A 52 -15.43 3.13 12.08
N GLU A 53 -14.45 4.03 11.87
CA GLU A 53 -13.24 4.38 12.66
C GLU A 53 -12.23 3.29 13.10
N GLY A 54 -12.59 2.01 13.13
CA GLY A 54 -11.71 0.90 13.51
C GLY A 54 -11.52 -0.07 12.37
N LYS A 55 -10.46 0.18 11.58
CA LYS A 55 -10.16 -0.48 10.30
C LYS A 55 -10.23 -2.01 10.41
N SER A 56 -11.26 -2.59 9.79
CA SER A 56 -11.15 -3.90 9.17
C SER A 56 -9.83 -3.96 8.38
N GLY A 57 -9.19 -5.12 8.34
CA GLY A 57 -7.91 -5.21 7.67
C GLY A 57 -7.38 -6.63 7.61
N PHE A 58 -6.27 -6.77 6.92
CA PHE A 58 -5.59 -8.04 6.73
C PHE A 58 -4.62 -8.37 7.87
N SER A 59 -4.47 -9.67 8.15
CA SER A 59 -3.36 -10.18 8.95
C SER A 59 -2.01 -9.88 8.27
N PHE A 60 -0.93 -10.01 9.03
CA PHE A 60 0.42 -9.70 8.55
C PHE A 60 0.79 -10.51 7.30
N ASP A 61 0.43 -11.78 7.26
CA ASP A 61 0.68 -12.67 6.12
C ASP A 61 -0.34 -12.51 4.97
N GLY A 62 -1.38 -11.70 5.17
CA GLY A 62 -2.49 -11.50 4.22
C GLY A 62 -3.49 -12.67 4.15
N ARG A 63 -3.38 -13.68 5.01
CA ARG A 63 -4.24 -14.87 4.99
C ARG A 63 -5.62 -14.64 5.57
N TYR A 64 -5.73 -13.76 6.56
CA TYR A 64 -6.97 -13.50 7.27
C TYR A 64 -7.43 -12.06 7.06
N TYR A 65 -8.75 -11.85 7.05
CA TYR A 65 -9.34 -10.51 7.06
C TYR A 65 -10.28 -10.37 8.25
N GLY A 66 -9.96 -9.45 9.17
CA GLY A 66 -10.75 -9.13 10.34
C GLY A 66 -11.71 -7.98 10.06
N TYR A 67 -12.96 -8.08 10.49
CA TYR A 67 -13.99 -7.07 10.24
C TYR A 67 -15.10 -7.08 11.31
N LEU A 68 -15.90 -6.01 11.35
CA LEU A 68 -17.03 -5.86 12.28
C LEU A 68 -18.38 -5.98 11.58
N VAL A 69 -19.28 -6.75 12.18
CA VAL A 69 -20.67 -6.90 11.74
C VAL A 69 -21.61 -6.30 12.79
N ARG A 70 -22.65 -5.58 12.36
CA ARG A 70 -23.68 -5.07 13.27
C ARG A 70 -24.70 -6.18 13.56
N LEU A 71 -24.99 -6.38 14.84
CA LEU A 71 -25.98 -7.34 15.29
C LEU A 71 -27.39 -6.71 15.33
N PRO A 72 -28.47 -7.52 15.25
CA PRO A 72 -29.85 -7.01 15.26
C PRO A 72 -30.24 -6.24 16.51
N ASP A 73 -29.60 -6.52 17.64
CA ASP A 73 -29.82 -5.84 18.93
C ASP A 73 -29.06 -4.50 19.06
N GLY A 74 -28.31 -4.11 18.01
CA GLY A 74 -27.49 -2.91 18.00
C GLY A 74 -26.05 -3.12 18.48
N GLY A 75 -25.70 -4.34 18.92
CA GLY A 75 -24.33 -4.72 19.24
C GLY A 75 -23.44 -4.86 17.99
N CYS A 76 -22.16 -5.12 18.21
CA CYS A 76 -21.19 -5.37 17.13
C CYS A 76 -20.46 -6.68 17.40
N ALA A 77 -20.17 -7.43 16.34
CA ALA A 77 -19.40 -8.64 16.40
C ALA A 77 -18.12 -8.59 15.56
N VAL A 78 -17.02 -9.10 16.13
CA VAL A 78 -15.78 -9.33 15.38
C VAL A 78 -15.92 -10.64 14.61
N HIS A 79 -15.58 -10.57 13.33
CA HIS A 79 -15.49 -11.70 12.43
C HIS A 79 -14.12 -11.76 11.79
N VAL A 80 -13.67 -12.97 11.46
CA VAL A 80 -12.42 -13.21 10.73
C VAL A 80 -12.71 -14.17 9.59
N TYR A 81 -12.30 -13.79 8.38
CA TYR A 81 -12.39 -14.64 7.19
C TYR A 81 -11.02 -15.20 6.84
N ASP A 82 -10.90 -16.52 6.69
CA ASP A 82 -9.70 -17.19 6.17
C ASP A 82 -9.78 -17.24 4.63
N LEU A 83 -8.90 -16.50 3.95
CA LEU A 83 -8.87 -16.42 2.49
C LEU A 83 -8.47 -17.75 1.84
N GLN A 84 -7.64 -18.54 2.49
CA GLN A 84 -7.17 -19.83 1.98
C GLN A 84 -8.28 -20.89 2.12
N ALA A 85 -8.88 -20.98 3.29
CA ALA A 85 -9.98 -21.91 3.55
C ALA A 85 -11.31 -21.46 2.92
N ARG A 86 -11.40 -20.18 2.54
CA ARG A 86 -12.62 -19.50 2.04
C ARG A 86 -13.81 -19.64 2.98
N ALA A 87 -13.53 -19.52 4.28
CA ALA A 87 -14.52 -19.74 5.33
C ALA A 87 -14.35 -18.74 6.48
N GLN A 88 -15.44 -18.53 7.21
CA GLN A 88 -15.43 -17.78 8.46
C GLN A 88 -14.69 -18.59 9.53
N VAL A 89 -13.85 -17.91 10.30
CA VAL A 89 -13.21 -18.47 11.49
C VAL A 89 -14.20 -18.37 12.66
N PRO A 90 -14.53 -19.48 13.35
CA PRO A 90 -15.37 -19.42 14.53
C PRO A 90 -14.61 -18.77 15.69
N LEU A 91 -15.14 -17.66 16.21
CA LEU A 91 -14.64 -17.00 17.42
C LEU A 91 -15.60 -17.25 18.58
N THR A 92 -15.07 -17.56 19.76
CA THR A 92 -15.87 -17.92 20.95
C THR A 92 -16.41 -16.71 21.74
N HIS A 93 -15.93 -15.49 21.46
CA HIS A 93 -16.30 -14.26 22.19
C HIS A 93 -16.58 -13.10 21.23
N THR A 94 -17.66 -13.21 20.44
CA THR A 94 -17.98 -12.26 19.37
C THR A 94 -18.82 -11.06 19.81
N LEU A 95 -19.57 -11.14 20.91
CA LEU A 95 -20.61 -10.16 21.22
C LEU A 95 -20.04 -8.93 21.96
N ASP A 96 -20.41 -7.73 21.51
CA ASP A 96 -20.15 -6.39 22.09
C ASP A 96 -18.81 -5.68 21.77
N ALA A 97 -18.23 -5.97 20.60
CA ALA A 97 -16.99 -5.36 20.13
C ALA A 97 -17.24 -4.19 19.15
N CYS A 98 -17.71 -3.04 19.64
CA CYS A 98 -17.94 -1.88 18.77
C CYS A 98 -16.71 -0.99 18.54
N PHE A 99 -15.52 -1.40 19.02
CA PHE A 99 -14.30 -0.62 18.85
C PHE A 99 -13.07 -1.47 18.45
N LEU A 100 -12.45 -1.06 17.34
CA LEU A 100 -11.05 -1.28 16.91
C LEU A 100 -10.53 -2.73 16.93
N PRO A 101 -11.02 -3.65 16.06
CA PRO A 101 -10.22 -4.82 15.72
C PRO A 101 -8.93 -4.37 15.03
N ARG A 102 -7.78 -4.87 15.50
CA ARG A 102 -6.46 -4.50 14.97
C ARG A 102 -5.54 -5.71 14.96
N TRP A 103 -4.82 -5.90 13.86
CA TRP A 103 -3.78 -6.92 13.77
C TRP A 103 -2.48 -6.42 14.38
N ALA A 104 -1.74 -7.32 15.01
CA ALA A 104 -0.33 -7.11 15.30
C ALA A 104 0.44 -6.99 13.97
N ALA A 105 1.40 -6.06 13.92
CA ALA A 105 2.04 -5.70 12.65
C ALA A 105 2.90 -6.81 12.02
N HIS A 106 3.38 -7.78 12.81
CA HIS A 106 4.25 -8.89 12.38
C HIS A 106 3.81 -10.25 12.96
N ALA A 107 2.56 -10.35 13.39
CA ALA A 107 1.96 -11.58 13.89
C ALA A 107 0.50 -11.67 13.47
N ASP A 108 0.01 -12.87 13.19
CA ASP A 108 -1.41 -13.11 12.88
C ASP A 108 -2.24 -13.21 14.17
N THR A 109 -2.08 -12.18 15.02
CA THR A 109 -2.85 -11.96 16.24
C THR A 109 -3.77 -10.77 16.01
N LEU A 110 -5.07 -11.01 16.08
CA LEU A 110 -6.09 -9.97 16.07
C LEU A 110 -6.46 -9.64 17.52
N TRP A 111 -6.52 -8.36 17.87
CA TRP A 111 -7.10 -7.95 19.16
C TRP A 111 -8.25 -6.98 18.96
N TRP A 112 -9.15 -6.93 19.94
CA TRP A 112 -10.28 -6.01 19.99
C TRP A 112 -10.64 -5.72 21.45
N GLN A 113 -11.53 -4.73 21.65
CA GLN A 113 -12.05 -4.42 22.97
C GLN A 113 -13.58 -4.49 23.00
N VAL A 114 -14.10 -4.90 24.15
CA VAL A 114 -15.52 -5.06 24.45
C VAL A 114 -15.92 -4.08 25.55
N GLY A 115 -17.07 -3.42 25.36
CA GLY A 115 -17.61 -2.41 26.28
C GLY A 115 -17.82 -1.03 25.61
N ILE A 116 -18.86 -0.32 26.04
CA ILE A 116 -19.31 0.95 25.41
C ILE A 116 -19.09 2.20 26.29
N ALA A 117 -18.66 2.05 27.55
CA ALA A 117 -18.38 3.16 28.45
C ALA A 117 -17.27 2.81 29.45
N ARG A 118 -16.37 3.77 29.72
CA ARG A 118 -15.41 3.69 30.84
C ARG A 118 -16.19 3.52 32.17
N PRO A 119 -15.65 2.79 33.15
CA PRO A 119 -14.26 2.36 33.28
C PRO A 119 -13.95 0.90 32.92
N ASP A 120 -14.93 0.08 32.54
CA ASP A 120 -14.79 -1.38 32.49
C ASP A 120 -14.75 -1.92 31.06
N LEU A 121 -13.65 -1.67 30.33
CA LEU A 121 -13.42 -2.32 29.04
C LEU A 121 -12.71 -3.67 29.26
N THR A 122 -13.03 -4.64 28.40
CA THR A 122 -12.31 -5.91 28.35
C THR A 122 -11.61 -6.04 27.00
N ALA A 123 -10.29 -6.23 27.01
CA ALA A 123 -9.52 -6.50 25.80
C ALA A 123 -9.41 -8.00 25.54
N TRP A 124 -9.52 -8.40 24.28
CA TRP A 124 -9.44 -9.79 23.82
C TRP A 124 -8.43 -9.90 22.68
N ALA A 125 -7.83 -11.07 22.53
CA ALA A 125 -7.04 -11.43 21.37
C ALA A 125 -7.45 -12.80 20.81
N TRP A 126 -7.29 -12.96 19.51
CA TRP A 126 -7.33 -14.22 18.79
C TRP A 126 -5.98 -14.46 18.12
N ASP A 127 -5.37 -15.62 18.36
CA ASP A 127 -4.13 -16.01 17.67
C ASP A 127 -4.43 -17.06 16.59
N ALA A 128 -4.06 -16.78 15.35
CA ALA A 128 -4.28 -17.70 14.23
C ALA A 128 -3.58 -19.05 14.43
N ALA A 129 -2.36 -19.04 15.01
CA ALA A 129 -1.54 -20.24 15.20
C ALA A 129 -2.17 -21.28 16.15
N SER A 130 -2.86 -20.83 17.19
CA SER A 130 -3.53 -21.70 18.18
C SER A 130 -5.04 -21.79 17.98
N ALA A 131 -5.60 -20.93 17.13
CA ALA A 131 -7.03 -20.68 16.98
C ALA A 131 -7.74 -20.38 18.32
N GLN A 132 -7.01 -19.86 19.31
CA GLN A 132 -7.57 -19.55 20.64
C GLN A 132 -7.94 -18.08 20.75
N VAL A 133 -9.04 -17.83 21.46
CA VAL A 133 -9.42 -16.50 21.93
C VAL A 133 -9.07 -16.41 23.42
N SER A 134 -8.36 -15.35 23.82
CA SER A 134 -7.92 -15.12 25.20
C SER A 134 -8.23 -13.70 25.65
N GLN A 135 -8.67 -13.54 26.90
CA GLN A 135 -8.77 -12.22 27.54
C GLN A 135 -7.37 -11.69 27.83
N LEU A 136 -7.17 -10.40 27.56
CA LEU A 136 -5.93 -9.67 27.84
C LEU A 136 -6.05 -8.88 29.15
N ALA A 137 -4.90 -8.60 29.79
CA ALA A 137 -4.82 -7.76 30.99
C ALA A 137 -5.80 -8.19 32.11
N THR A 138 -5.90 -9.50 32.36
CA THR A 138 -6.83 -10.08 33.36
C THR A 138 -6.55 -9.64 34.80
N ASP A 139 -5.37 -9.07 35.05
CA ASP A 139 -4.90 -8.56 36.33
C ASP A 139 -5.07 -7.02 36.47
N ALA A 140 -5.75 -6.38 35.51
CA ALA A 140 -5.93 -4.94 35.45
C ALA A 140 -7.34 -4.55 34.96
N GLN A 141 -7.77 -3.35 35.33
CA GLN A 141 -8.92 -2.67 34.74
C GLN A 141 -8.45 -1.86 33.54
N VAL A 142 -8.94 -2.22 32.35
CA VAL A 142 -8.63 -1.51 31.10
C VAL A 142 -9.67 -0.43 30.85
N GLN A 143 -9.22 0.82 30.67
CA GLN A 143 -10.10 1.94 30.33
C GLN A 143 -9.97 2.35 28.86
N VAL A 144 -8.80 2.12 28.25
CA VAL A 144 -8.54 2.23 26.80
C VAL A 144 -7.41 1.27 26.44
N ALA A 145 -7.62 0.39 25.46
CA ALA A 145 -6.53 -0.35 24.82
C ALA A 145 -6.09 0.38 23.53
N LEU A 146 -4.77 0.55 23.32
CA LEU A 146 -4.25 1.21 22.12
C LEU A 146 -3.88 0.25 21.02
N ASN A 147 -2.91 -0.64 21.27
CA ASN A 147 -2.45 -1.60 20.28
C ASN A 147 -1.57 -2.71 20.89
N LEU A 148 -1.43 -3.81 20.16
CA LEU A 148 -0.43 -4.84 20.41
C LEU A 148 0.94 -4.43 19.84
N SER A 149 2.01 -4.92 20.45
CA SER A 149 3.35 -4.94 19.86
C SER A 149 3.33 -5.69 18.53
N ALA A 150 4.31 -5.42 17.66
CA ALA A 150 4.33 -6.02 16.33
C ALA A 150 4.43 -7.56 16.38
N ASP A 151 5.14 -8.11 17.36
CA ASP A 151 5.19 -9.56 17.63
C ASP A 151 3.93 -10.12 18.33
N GLY A 152 2.94 -9.28 18.62
CA GLY A 152 1.68 -9.65 19.26
C GLY A 152 1.78 -9.98 20.75
N ARG A 153 2.96 -9.88 21.38
CA ARG A 153 3.16 -10.32 22.77
C ARG A 153 2.68 -9.32 23.82
N TYR A 154 2.79 -8.03 23.58
CA TYR A 154 2.54 -7.00 24.58
C TYR A 154 1.34 -6.13 24.19
N LEU A 155 0.47 -5.82 25.14
CA LEU A 155 -0.63 -4.86 24.95
C LEU A 155 -0.32 -3.56 25.69
N ALA A 156 -0.33 -2.44 24.99
CA ALA A 156 -0.29 -1.11 25.60
C ALA A 156 -1.72 -0.61 25.88
N PHE A 157 -1.99 -0.21 27.13
CA PHE A 157 -3.31 0.25 27.55
C PHE A 157 -3.23 1.32 28.65
N ALA A 158 -4.29 2.09 28.77
CA ALA A 158 -4.52 3.02 29.88
C ALA A 158 -5.54 2.42 30.85
N GLY A 159 -5.24 2.42 32.15
CA GLY A 159 -6.06 1.75 33.16
C GLY A 159 -5.48 1.78 34.57
N SER A 160 -5.76 0.72 35.34
CA SER A 160 -5.27 0.51 36.71
C SER A 160 -5.07 -0.98 37.01
N SER A 161 -4.08 -1.32 37.85
CA SER A 161 -3.91 -2.66 38.40
C SER A 161 -3.75 -2.58 39.92
N ASP A 162 -4.50 -3.42 40.65
CA ASP A 162 -4.37 -3.54 42.11
C ASP A 162 -3.09 -4.25 42.51
N SER A 163 -2.62 -5.19 41.67
CA SER A 163 -1.39 -5.96 41.90
C SER A 163 -0.14 -5.12 41.62
N HIS A 164 -0.25 -4.17 40.68
CA HIS A 164 0.86 -3.33 40.23
C HIS A 164 0.44 -1.86 40.13
N PRO A 165 0.11 -1.18 41.24
CA PRO A 165 -0.37 0.19 41.19
C PRO A 165 0.68 1.14 40.63
N SER A 166 0.25 2.03 39.73
CA SER A 166 1.11 3.11 39.22
C SER A 166 1.59 4.02 40.37
N PRO A 167 2.90 4.32 40.46
CA PRO A 167 3.45 5.14 41.54
C PRO A 167 3.14 6.64 41.39
N VAL A 168 2.63 7.06 40.22
CA VAL A 168 2.25 8.43 39.92
C VAL A 168 0.86 8.40 39.32
N ALA A 169 0.00 9.35 39.70
CA ALA A 169 -1.26 9.56 39.01
C ALA A 169 -0.97 10.20 37.65
N GLY A 170 -1.31 9.52 36.57
CA GLY A 170 -1.14 10.04 35.22
C GLY A 170 -2.00 11.26 34.97
N ASP A 171 -1.60 12.05 33.97
CA ASP A 171 -2.36 13.21 33.53
C ASP A 171 -3.79 12.75 33.15
N TYR A 172 -4.81 13.47 33.62
CA TYR A 172 -6.23 13.13 33.43
C TYR A 172 -6.72 11.85 34.12
N GLY A 173 -5.99 11.31 35.10
CA GLY A 173 -6.44 10.16 35.91
C GLY A 173 -6.29 8.80 35.23
N LEU A 174 -5.53 8.73 34.13
CA LEU A 174 -5.21 7.49 33.42
C LEU A 174 -3.72 7.16 33.53
N ASN A 175 -3.41 5.93 33.93
CA ASN A 175 -2.04 5.45 33.97
C ASN A 175 -1.80 4.48 32.82
N TRP A 176 -0.65 4.58 32.17
CA TRP A 176 -0.27 3.67 31.09
C TRP A 176 0.40 2.42 31.64
N TYR A 177 -0.02 1.28 31.09
CA TYR A 177 0.48 -0.04 31.40
C TYR A 177 0.88 -0.76 30.13
N VAL A 178 1.77 -1.73 30.30
CA VAL A 178 2.00 -2.79 29.32
C VAL A 178 1.68 -4.12 29.96
N PHE A 179 0.79 -4.88 29.32
CA PHE A 179 0.50 -6.26 29.66
C PHE A 179 1.36 -7.21 28.82
N ASP A 180 2.12 -8.10 29.47
CA ASP A 180 2.84 -9.20 28.81
C ASP A 180 1.97 -10.45 28.79
N ARG A 181 1.56 -10.88 27.58
CA ARG A 181 0.71 -12.06 27.39
C ARG A 181 1.38 -13.36 27.81
N THR A 182 2.71 -13.40 27.86
CA THR A 182 3.46 -14.60 28.26
C THR A 182 3.43 -14.80 29.77
N THR A 183 3.58 -13.72 30.54
CA THR A 183 3.58 -13.79 32.00
C THR A 183 2.19 -13.56 32.61
N GLY A 184 1.26 -12.96 31.85
CA GLY A 184 -0.07 -12.60 32.33
C GLY A 184 -0.06 -11.41 33.29
N VAL A 185 0.96 -10.54 33.20
CA VAL A 185 1.19 -9.44 34.14
C VAL A 185 1.13 -8.09 33.44
N SER A 186 0.40 -7.15 34.05
CA SER A 186 0.33 -5.74 33.68
C SER A 186 1.27 -4.91 34.55
N LEU A 187 2.23 -4.21 33.93
CA LEU A 187 3.16 -3.34 34.63
C LEU A 187 2.95 -1.87 34.25
N PRO A 188 2.94 -0.94 35.22
CA PRO A 188 2.84 0.48 34.92
C PRO A 188 4.13 0.96 34.23
N LEU A 189 3.98 1.80 33.21
CA LEU A 189 5.11 2.45 32.55
C LEU A 189 5.68 3.61 33.37
N SER A 190 4.87 4.22 34.21
CA SER A 190 5.27 5.35 35.07
C SER A 190 6.10 4.89 36.27
N HIS A 191 7.03 5.75 36.70
CA HIS A 191 7.89 5.53 37.87
C HIS A 191 7.81 6.73 38.82
N ALA A 192 8.27 6.60 40.07
CA ALA A 192 8.20 7.67 41.04
C ALA A 192 8.83 8.97 40.49
N GLY A 193 8.05 10.05 40.43
CA GLY A 193 8.48 11.35 39.90
C GLY A 193 8.44 11.50 38.37
N LEU A 194 8.00 10.48 37.62
CA LEU A 194 7.96 10.48 36.16
C LEU A 194 6.66 9.84 35.63
N SER A 195 5.81 10.65 35.00
CA SER A 195 4.63 10.18 34.28
C SER A 195 5.02 9.77 32.86
N VAL A 196 4.57 8.60 32.41
CA VAL A 196 4.85 8.06 31.07
C VAL A 196 3.55 7.87 30.30
N THR A 197 3.49 8.44 29.10
CA THR A 197 2.38 8.32 28.15
C THR A 197 2.81 7.54 26.93
N PHE A 198 2.30 6.32 26.75
CA PHE A 198 2.59 5.51 25.58
C PHE A 198 2.22 6.23 24.27
N ARG A 199 3.04 6.08 23.22
CA ARG A 199 2.78 6.70 21.90
C ARG A 199 2.62 5.66 20.80
N SER A 200 3.62 4.81 20.60
CA SER A 200 3.56 3.79 19.55
C SER A 200 4.53 2.64 19.80
N TRP A 201 4.14 1.46 19.31
CA TRP A 201 5.04 0.33 19.12
C TRP A 201 5.89 0.54 17.87
N ALA A 202 7.07 -0.07 17.87
CA ALA A 202 7.86 -0.27 16.67
C ALA A 202 7.12 -1.16 15.67
N PRO A 203 7.38 -1.00 14.36
CA PRO A 203 6.78 -1.84 13.34
C PRO A 203 7.21 -3.31 13.44
N VAL A 204 8.33 -3.62 14.10
CA VAL A 204 8.82 -4.99 14.34
C VAL A 204 9.17 -5.17 15.81
N GLY A 205 8.90 -6.36 16.35
CA GLY A 205 9.22 -6.72 17.74
C GLY A 205 8.34 -6.00 18.77
N HIS A 206 8.95 -5.56 19.87
CA HIS A 206 8.28 -5.00 21.04
C HIS A 206 9.01 -3.79 21.63
N HIS A 207 9.72 -3.05 20.78
CA HIS A 207 10.20 -1.72 21.14
C HIS A 207 9.05 -0.72 21.09
N PHE A 208 9.09 0.32 21.91
CA PHE A 208 8.09 1.37 21.90
C PHE A 208 8.67 2.72 22.26
N VAL A 209 7.98 3.77 21.84
CA VAL A 209 8.22 5.14 22.29
C VAL A 209 7.04 5.64 23.11
N ALA A 210 7.38 6.40 24.15
CA ALA A 210 6.44 7.08 25.02
C ALA A 210 6.88 8.53 25.25
N SER A 211 5.95 9.42 25.56
CA SER A 211 6.29 10.74 26.11
C SER A 211 6.43 10.64 27.62
N THR A 212 7.34 11.44 28.18
CA THR A 212 7.52 11.54 29.63
C THR A 212 7.24 12.96 30.11
N HIS A 213 6.65 13.07 31.30
CA HIS A 213 6.40 14.33 31.98
C HIS A 213 6.84 14.20 33.45
N VAL A 214 7.63 15.15 33.94
CA VAL A 214 8.04 15.21 35.35
C VAL A 214 7.10 16.17 36.06
N PRO A 215 6.16 15.71 36.92
CA PRO A 215 5.08 16.55 37.45
C PRO A 215 5.53 17.81 38.21
N ALA A 216 6.76 17.80 38.76
CA ALA A 216 7.34 18.91 39.52
C ALA A 216 8.09 19.95 38.64
N SER A 217 8.15 19.74 37.33
CA SER A 217 8.83 20.63 36.38
C SER A 217 8.01 20.78 35.09
N SER A 218 8.18 21.86 34.34
CA SER A 218 7.62 21.95 32.98
C SER A 218 8.40 21.10 31.96
N GLY A 219 9.14 20.09 32.41
CA GLY A 219 10.01 19.26 31.59
C GLY A 219 9.21 18.16 30.90
N PHE A 220 9.25 18.20 29.56
CA PHE A 220 8.80 17.11 28.69
C PHE A 220 10.01 16.35 28.15
N GLY A 221 9.82 15.05 27.94
CA GLY A 221 10.83 14.18 27.38
C GLY A 221 10.20 13.04 26.61
N SER A 222 11.06 12.15 26.14
CA SER A 222 10.66 10.91 25.49
C SER A 222 11.31 9.75 26.19
N CYS A 223 10.56 8.66 26.32
CA CYS A 223 11.04 7.38 26.78
C CYS A 223 11.11 6.40 25.63
N PHE A 224 12.23 5.70 25.54
CA PHE A 224 12.42 4.56 24.65
C PHE A 224 12.43 3.30 25.50
N GLY A 225 11.58 2.35 25.15
CA GLY A 225 11.32 1.18 25.97
C GLY A 225 11.24 -0.12 25.17
N SER A 226 11.36 -1.23 25.89
CA SER A 226 11.23 -2.58 25.35
C SER A 226 10.36 -3.41 26.27
N GLY A 227 9.35 -4.07 25.69
CA GLY A 227 8.36 -4.85 26.40
C GLY A 227 7.61 -3.97 27.39
N SER A 228 7.79 -4.21 28.68
CA SER A 228 7.12 -3.50 29.76
C SER A 228 7.98 -2.43 30.46
N SER A 229 9.19 -2.17 29.96
CA SER A 229 10.15 -1.28 30.63
C SER A 229 10.45 -0.03 29.82
N CYS A 230 10.56 1.10 30.52
CA CYS A 230 10.90 2.42 29.99
C CYS A 230 12.34 2.76 30.42
N GLY A 231 13.30 2.74 29.48
CA GLY A 231 14.74 2.71 29.80
C GLY A 231 15.47 4.04 29.58
N ALA A 232 15.36 4.63 28.38
CA ALA A 232 16.14 5.81 28.01
C ALA A 232 15.27 7.07 27.94
N VAL A 233 15.66 8.11 28.67
CA VAL A 233 14.95 9.41 28.69
C VAL A 233 15.76 10.46 27.93
N SER A 234 15.24 10.94 26.81
CA SER A 234 15.81 12.07 26.06
C SER A 234 15.03 13.36 26.33
N PRO A 235 15.69 14.54 26.34
CA PRO A 235 14.97 15.81 26.23
C PRO A 235 14.06 15.81 24.99
N ASP A 236 12.91 16.45 25.17
CA ASP A 236 11.74 16.52 24.29
C ASP A 236 11.99 16.24 22.80
N SER A 237 11.61 15.03 22.36
CA SER A 237 11.57 14.68 20.94
C SER A 237 10.11 14.58 20.48
N HIS A 238 9.77 15.32 19.43
CA HIS A 238 8.49 15.29 18.73
C HIS A 238 8.71 14.76 17.31
N GLY A 239 7.64 14.28 16.67
CA GLY A 239 7.68 13.84 15.28
C GLY A 239 8.50 12.58 15.08
N TRP A 240 8.04 11.47 15.65
CA TRP A 240 8.76 10.19 15.61
C TRP A 240 8.52 9.44 14.29
N SER A 241 9.57 8.83 13.76
CA SER A 241 9.49 7.93 12.60
C SER A 241 10.36 6.71 12.83
N TRP A 242 9.75 5.52 12.82
CA TRP A 242 10.45 4.25 13.02
C TRP A 242 11.22 3.82 11.76
N SER A 243 12.36 3.15 11.95
CA SER A 243 12.95 2.35 10.88
C SER A 243 12.05 1.16 10.55
N GLY A 244 12.12 0.68 9.31
CA GLY A 244 11.28 -0.44 8.85
C GLY A 244 11.49 -1.74 9.66
N ASP A 245 12.69 -1.95 10.18
CA ASP A 245 13.07 -3.10 11.03
C ASP A 245 12.76 -2.89 12.51
N GLY A 246 12.21 -1.73 12.89
CA GLY A 246 11.87 -1.40 14.27
C GLY A 246 13.06 -1.22 15.22
N THR A 247 14.30 -1.24 14.72
CA THR A 247 15.51 -1.16 15.55
C THR A 247 15.95 0.26 15.86
N ALA A 248 15.43 1.26 15.14
CA ALA A 248 15.78 2.66 15.38
C ALA A 248 14.57 3.58 15.25
N LEU A 249 14.66 4.72 15.92
CA LEU A 249 13.65 5.74 15.93
C LEU A 249 14.29 7.10 15.66
N LEU A 250 13.79 7.77 14.63
CA LEU A 250 14.12 9.15 14.37
C LEU A 250 13.21 10.03 15.22
N GLY A 251 13.80 10.95 15.99
CA GLY A 251 13.08 11.98 16.76
C GLY A 251 13.66 13.37 16.51
N GLY A 252 12.83 14.40 16.54
CA GLY A 252 13.28 15.79 16.41
C GLY A 252 12.97 16.62 17.66
N ALA A 253 13.91 17.41 18.16
CA ALA A 253 13.53 18.54 19.01
C ALA A 253 12.78 19.56 18.13
N GLY A 254 11.67 20.14 18.61
CA GLY A 254 10.80 21.07 17.86
C GLY A 254 11.45 22.33 17.28
N THR A 255 12.78 22.47 17.39
CA THR A 255 13.60 23.45 16.65
C THR A 255 14.77 22.76 15.94
N VAL A 256 14.86 23.03 14.64
CA VAL A 256 15.81 22.76 13.53
C VAL A 256 17.31 22.42 13.77
N ALA A 257 17.77 22.08 14.98
CA ALA A 257 19.18 21.81 15.27
C ALA A 257 19.49 20.46 15.95
N PHE A 258 18.49 19.65 16.32
CA PHE A 258 18.71 18.44 17.13
C PHE A 258 17.84 17.25 16.69
N SER A 259 17.79 16.95 15.39
CA SER A 259 17.29 15.62 14.97
C SER A 259 18.29 14.56 15.42
N VAL A 260 17.77 13.53 16.10
CA VAL A 260 18.55 12.44 16.67
C VAL A 260 17.94 11.11 16.25
N VAL A 261 18.78 10.11 16.15
CA VAL A 261 18.37 8.72 15.97
C VAL A 261 18.64 8.01 17.28
N TYR A 262 17.61 7.45 17.88
CA TYR A 262 17.75 6.47 18.94
C TYR A 262 17.87 5.08 18.33
N ASP A 263 18.90 4.33 18.69
CA ASP A 263 19.12 2.95 18.24
C ASP A 263 18.89 1.99 19.41
N TYR A 264 17.96 1.05 19.25
CA TYR A 264 17.62 0.06 20.29
C TYR A 264 18.63 -1.08 20.37
N THR A 265 19.55 -1.21 19.41
CA THR A 265 20.55 -2.29 19.42
C THR A 265 21.66 -2.05 20.44
N ASP A 266 22.00 -0.78 20.70
CA ASP A 266 23.06 -0.35 21.61
C ASP A 266 22.63 0.79 22.56
N ASP A 267 21.34 1.14 22.58
CA ASP A 267 20.75 2.25 23.32
C ASP A 267 21.43 3.61 23.04
N ALA A 268 22.02 3.77 21.85
CA ALA A 268 22.73 4.99 21.48
C ALA A 268 21.79 6.07 20.91
N LEU A 269 22.00 7.30 21.38
CA LEU A 269 21.39 8.50 20.80
C LEU A 269 22.41 9.17 19.87
N THR A 270 22.25 9.02 18.56
CA THR A 270 23.16 9.56 17.55
C THR A 270 22.57 10.82 16.92
N PRO A 271 23.18 12.01 17.11
CA PRO A 271 22.76 13.21 16.39
C PRO A 271 22.96 13.06 14.88
N ILE A 272 22.00 13.56 14.08
CA ILE A 272 22.24 13.70 12.65
C ILE A 272 23.42 14.67 12.44
N PRO A 273 24.41 14.33 11.58
CA PRO A 273 25.58 15.17 11.38
C PRO A 273 25.24 16.63 11.03
N ARG A 274 25.95 17.59 11.64
CA ARG A 274 25.75 19.04 11.34
C ARG A 274 25.97 19.40 9.87
N GLY A 275 26.77 18.59 9.15
CA GLY A 275 27.01 18.74 7.71
C GLY A 275 25.76 18.55 6.83
N THR A 276 24.69 18.00 7.37
CA THR A 276 23.39 17.83 6.70
C THR A 276 22.67 19.16 6.47
N GLY A 277 23.03 20.22 7.21
CA GLY A 277 22.37 21.52 7.11
C GLY A 277 21.03 21.59 7.87
N ASN A 278 20.18 22.54 7.50
CA ASN A 278 18.89 22.74 8.16
C ASN A 278 17.86 21.72 7.65
N ILE A 279 17.56 20.73 8.49
CA ILE A 279 16.67 19.61 8.17
C ILE A 279 15.23 20.03 8.38
N SER A 280 14.41 19.90 7.34
CA SER A 280 12.96 20.11 7.42
C SER A 280 12.24 18.84 7.88
N TYR A 281 12.67 17.69 7.38
CA TYR A 281 12.22 16.36 7.79
C TYR A 281 13.25 15.33 7.38
N ALA A 282 13.25 14.18 8.04
CA ALA A 282 14.05 13.03 7.66
C ALA A 282 13.21 11.75 7.81
N TYR A 283 13.61 10.70 7.12
CA TYR A 283 13.01 9.38 7.23
C TYR A 283 14.04 8.31 6.89
N PHE A 284 13.84 7.11 7.41
CA PHE A 284 14.68 5.95 7.09
C PHE A 284 14.46 5.52 5.64
N LEU A 285 15.53 5.01 5.02
CA LEU A 285 15.48 4.44 3.69
C LEU A 285 15.46 2.92 3.74
N GLY A 286 14.43 2.34 3.13
CA GLY A 286 14.30 0.89 3.03
C GLY A 286 13.84 0.24 4.33
N SER A 287 14.09 -1.06 4.43
CA SER A 287 13.70 -1.86 5.59
C SER A 287 14.64 -1.72 6.78
N THR A 288 15.84 -1.15 6.61
CA THR A 288 16.86 -1.11 7.67
C THR A 288 17.02 0.27 8.29
N ALA A 289 17.53 0.32 9.51
CA ALA A 289 17.89 1.58 10.15
C ALA A 289 19.17 2.26 9.59
N ASP A 290 19.91 1.64 8.67
CA ASP A 290 21.28 2.06 8.31
C ASP A 290 21.38 3.40 7.59
N ARG A 291 20.31 3.83 6.92
CA ARG A 291 20.35 4.98 6.02
C ARG A 291 19.17 5.89 6.26
N LEU A 292 19.45 7.19 6.24
CA LEU A 292 18.47 8.25 6.38
C LEU A 292 18.55 9.17 5.17
N LEU A 293 17.39 9.60 4.69
CA LEU A 293 17.31 10.70 3.75
C LEU A 293 16.73 11.89 4.51
N ALA A 294 17.58 12.88 4.73
CA ALA A 294 17.20 14.14 5.32
C ALA A 294 16.88 15.15 4.21
N GLN A 295 15.70 15.74 4.27
CA GLN A 295 15.37 16.87 3.44
C GLN A 295 15.85 18.17 4.05
N THR A 296 16.44 19.00 3.20
CA THR A 296 16.97 20.31 3.54
C THR A 296 16.28 21.38 2.68
N LYS A 297 16.54 22.65 2.98
CA LYS A 297 16.08 23.78 2.15
C LYS A 297 16.64 23.79 0.72
N VAL A 298 17.73 23.06 0.46
CA VAL A 298 18.48 23.10 -0.81
C VAL A 298 18.54 21.72 -1.51
N GLY A 299 17.69 20.77 -1.10
CA GLY A 299 17.64 19.42 -1.65
C GLY A 299 17.59 18.35 -0.58
N GLY A 300 18.16 17.17 -0.85
CA GLY A 300 18.29 16.07 0.10
C GLY A 300 19.72 15.80 0.52
N VAL A 301 19.89 15.15 1.66
CA VAL A 301 21.16 14.58 2.11
C VAL A 301 20.90 13.15 2.52
N LEU A 302 21.55 12.23 1.84
CA LEU A 302 21.62 10.83 2.23
C LEU A 302 22.73 10.67 3.27
N TRP A 303 22.38 10.17 4.44
CA TRP A 303 23.32 9.80 5.48
C TRP A 303 23.35 8.28 5.63
N ASP A 304 24.52 7.68 5.40
CA ASP A 304 24.78 6.28 5.72
C ASP A 304 25.38 6.22 7.13
N ARG A 305 24.58 5.72 8.08
CA ARG A 305 24.92 5.69 9.51
C ARG A 305 26.06 4.72 9.82
N ARG A 306 26.18 3.64 9.04
CA ARG A 306 27.26 2.64 9.22
C ARG A 306 28.63 3.22 8.90
N THR A 307 28.71 4.00 7.83
CA THR A 307 29.97 4.58 7.34
C THR A 307 30.20 6.01 7.84
N GLY A 308 29.15 6.67 8.33
CA GLY A 308 29.14 8.10 8.64
C GLY A 308 29.14 9.00 7.39
N SER A 309 29.02 8.43 6.19
CA SER A 309 29.15 9.19 4.95
C SER A 309 27.89 10.01 4.65
N LEU A 310 28.10 11.22 4.13
CA LEU A 310 27.04 12.13 3.69
C LEU A 310 27.13 12.30 2.17
N HIS A 311 25.98 12.19 1.51
CA HIS A 311 25.85 12.45 0.08
C HIS A 311 24.72 13.45 -0.18
N THR A 312 25.06 14.61 -0.71
CA THR A 312 24.09 15.66 -1.04
C THR A 312 23.44 15.39 -2.39
N ILE A 313 22.11 15.36 -2.40
CA ILE A 313 21.26 15.28 -3.58
C ILE A 313 20.73 16.68 -3.86
N ALA A 314 21.35 17.38 -4.81
CA ALA A 314 20.85 18.67 -5.27
C ALA A 314 19.50 18.47 -5.97
N SER A 315 18.44 19.04 -5.40
CA SER A 315 17.07 18.89 -5.91
C SER A 315 16.27 20.15 -5.60
N THR A 316 15.43 20.57 -6.56
CA THR A 316 14.49 21.69 -6.38
C THR A 316 13.22 21.28 -5.63
N GLU A 317 12.97 19.98 -5.52
CA GLU A 317 11.83 19.39 -4.83
C GLU A 317 12.26 18.35 -3.78
N PRO A 318 11.36 17.97 -2.86
CA PRO A 318 11.54 16.80 -2.01
C PRO A 318 11.97 15.56 -2.80
N PRO A 319 13.12 14.94 -2.50
CA PRO A 319 13.47 13.65 -3.08
C PRO A 319 12.50 12.57 -2.60
N ARG A 320 12.23 11.59 -3.46
CA ARG A 320 11.17 10.59 -3.30
C ARG A 320 11.79 9.19 -3.31
N PRO A 321 12.06 8.58 -2.15
CA PRO A 321 12.68 7.26 -2.07
C PRO A 321 11.69 6.17 -2.48
N SER A 322 12.20 5.09 -3.07
CA SER A 322 11.44 3.86 -3.19
C SER A 322 11.28 3.19 -1.81
N PRO A 323 10.19 2.43 -1.57
CA PRO A 323 9.96 1.73 -0.31
C PRO A 323 11.10 0.83 0.16
N ASP A 324 11.80 0.17 -0.76
CA ASP A 324 12.99 -0.65 -0.48
C ASP A 324 14.27 0.17 -0.22
N GLY A 325 14.20 1.50 -0.37
CA GLY A 325 15.32 2.42 -0.17
C GLY A 325 16.41 2.35 -1.23
N ARG A 326 16.22 1.57 -2.31
CA ARG A 326 17.24 1.39 -3.35
C ARG A 326 17.37 2.59 -4.26
N PHE A 327 16.25 3.21 -4.62
CA PHE A 327 16.21 4.31 -5.56
C PHE A 327 15.68 5.58 -4.89
N VAL A 328 16.27 6.72 -5.25
CA VAL A 328 15.73 8.05 -4.91
C VAL A 328 15.45 8.78 -6.21
N LEU A 329 14.18 9.10 -6.46
CA LEU A 329 13.78 9.95 -7.57
C LEU A 329 13.75 11.40 -7.09
N TYR A 330 14.39 12.30 -7.82
CA TYR A 330 14.46 13.71 -7.45
C TYR A 330 14.45 14.61 -8.68
N GLN A 331 14.01 15.86 -8.49
CA GLN A 331 13.92 16.82 -9.58
C GLN A 331 15.29 17.49 -9.78
N ASP A 332 15.72 17.54 -11.04
CA ASP A 332 16.93 18.28 -11.43
C ASP A 332 16.67 19.80 -11.39
N THR A 333 17.72 20.61 -11.53
CA THR A 333 17.58 22.08 -11.58
C THR A 333 16.82 22.58 -12.81
N ALA A 334 16.64 21.74 -13.83
CA ALA A 334 15.84 22.06 -15.00
C ALA A 334 14.35 21.73 -14.75
N PRO A 335 13.41 22.62 -15.13
CA PRO A 335 11.97 22.36 -15.01
C PRO A 335 11.60 21.03 -15.70
N ASP A 336 10.80 20.21 -15.02
CA ASP A 336 10.32 18.89 -15.48
C ASP A 336 11.38 17.80 -15.74
N ALA A 337 12.66 18.06 -15.45
CA ALA A 337 13.71 17.04 -15.54
C ALA A 337 13.86 16.31 -14.21
N TYR A 338 13.89 14.99 -14.27
CA TYR A 338 14.08 14.14 -13.09
C TYR A 338 15.36 13.33 -13.22
N ARG A 339 15.94 12.99 -12.08
CA ARG A 339 17.08 12.08 -11.96
C ARG A 339 16.74 10.98 -10.99
N SER A 340 17.32 9.81 -11.22
CA SER A 340 17.29 8.72 -10.26
C SER A 340 18.68 8.50 -9.69
N TYR A 341 18.76 8.36 -8.38
CA TYR A 341 19.96 7.97 -7.66
C TYR A 341 19.77 6.53 -7.19
N ASP A 342 20.65 5.63 -7.65
CA ASP A 342 20.73 4.27 -7.12
C ASP A 342 21.66 4.29 -5.89
N VAL A 343 21.05 4.10 -4.72
CA VAL A 343 21.71 4.16 -3.41
C VAL A 343 22.73 3.04 -3.23
N THR A 344 22.54 1.90 -3.91
CA THR A 344 23.45 0.75 -3.82
C THR A 344 24.73 0.96 -4.61
N THR A 345 24.64 1.63 -5.77
CA THR A 345 25.79 1.89 -6.64
C THR A 345 26.39 3.28 -6.48
N GLY A 346 25.69 4.18 -5.77
CA GLY A 346 26.07 5.58 -5.65
C GLY A 346 25.97 6.37 -6.96
N ARG A 347 25.25 5.85 -7.96
CA ARG A 347 25.18 6.44 -9.30
C ARG A 347 23.89 7.22 -9.48
N SER A 348 24.04 8.45 -9.96
CA SER A 348 22.93 9.29 -10.43
C SER A 348 22.84 9.23 -11.95
N GLN A 349 21.63 9.01 -12.48
CA GLN A 349 21.36 9.01 -13.91
C GLN A 349 20.12 9.84 -14.24
N PRO A 350 20.04 10.45 -15.45
CA PRO A 350 18.82 11.09 -15.91
C PRO A 350 17.67 10.08 -15.98
N ALA A 351 16.53 10.42 -15.38
CA ALA A 351 15.31 9.66 -15.57
C ALA A 351 14.65 10.06 -16.89
N THR A 352 14.17 9.10 -17.67
CA THR A 352 13.32 9.39 -18.84
C THR A 352 11.94 9.92 -18.44
N PHE A 353 11.62 9.82 -17.15
CA PHE A 353 10.42 10.33 -16.51
C PHE A 353 10.35 11.86 -16.52
N ARG A 354 9.13 12.35 -16.80
CA ARG A 354 8.75 13.76 -16.69
C ARG A 354 7.35 13.81 -16.08
N SER A 355 7.18 14.65 -15.07
CA SER A 355 5.94 14.86 -14.32
C SER A 355 5.47 16.30 -14.45
N SER A 356 4.20 16.56 -14.16
CA SER A 356 3.73 17.90 -13.83
C SER A 356 4.48 18.44 -12.61
N HIS A 357 4.78 19.74 -12.63
CA HIS A 357 5.29 20.49 -11.48
C HIS A 357 4.16 21.03 -10.58
N ASP A 358 2.89 20.79 -10.93
CA ASP A 358 1.77 21.22 -10.09
C ASP A 358 1.71 20.40 -8.79
N GLN A 359 2.31 20.94 -7.73
CA GLN A 359 2.33 20.34 -6.40
C GLN A 359 0.93 20.16 -5.78
N ARG A 360 -0.11 20.80 -6.33
CA ARG A 360 -1.50 20.58 -5.90
C ARG A 360 -2.03 19.21 -6.32
N LEU A 361 -1.42 18.59 -7.34
CA LEU A 361 -1.76 17.25 -7.85
C LEU A 361 -0.79 16.17 -7.31
N SER A 362 -0.36 16.30 -6.06
CA SER A 362 0.72 15.53 -5.39
C SER A 362 0.54 14.00 -5.26
N GLY A 363 -0.44 13.40 -5.95
CA GLY A 363 -0.65 11.97 -5.99
C GLY A 363 0.33 11.27 -6.93
N ASN A 364 1.61 11.32 -6.58
CA ASN A 364 2.65 10.54 -7.22
C ASN A 364 3.24 9.59 -6.19
N ALA A 365 3.37 8.31 -6.52
CA ALA A 365 3.72 7.30 -5.53
C ALA A 365 4.41 6.09 -6.14
N TRP A 366 5.38 5.54 -5.40
CA TRP A 366 5.99 4.25 -5.69
C TRP A 366 5.00 3.10 -5.52
N THR A 367 5.20 2.01 -6.25
CA THR A 367 4.59 0.71 -5.95
C THR A 367 5.23 0.13 -4.69
N ALA A 368 4.48 -0.68 -3.93
CA ALA A 368 4.94 -1.29 -2.68
C ALA A 368 6.22 -2.12 -2.87
N ASP A 369 6.31 -2.83 -4.00
CA ASP A 369 7.49 -3.62 -4.39
C ASP A 369 8.68 -2.78 -4.90
N SER A 370 8.56 -1.45 -4.92
CA SER A 370 9.58 -0.51 -5.42
C SER A 370 9.92 -0.61 -6.91
N ALA A 371 9.22 -1.43 -7.69
CA ALA A 371 9.54 -1.67 -9.09
C ALA A 371 9.16 -0.50 -10.01
N SER A 372 8.23 0.38 -9.59
CA SER A 372 7.72 1.46 -10.42
C SER A 372 7.28 2.70 -9.64
N TYR A 373 7.40 3.86 -10.28
CA TYR A 373 6.87 5.12 -9.80
C TYR A 373 5.71 5.59 -10.67
N LEU A 374 4.60 6.00 -10.04
CA LEU A 374 3.44 6.53 -10.76
C LEU A 374 3.26 8.03 -10.52
N ALA A 375 2.89 8.75 -11.58
CA ALA A 375 2.62 10.18 -11.51
C ALA A 375 1.83 10.71 -12.70
N THR A 376 1.36 11.96 -12.59
CA THR A 376 0.81 12.72 -13.70
C THR A 376 1.88 13.16 -14.71
N GLY A 377 1.52 13.22 -15.98
CA GLY A 377 2.42 13.67 -17.06
C GLY A 377 2.76 15.17 -17.04
N PRO A 378 3.72 15.62 -17.86
CA PRO A 378 4.04 17.03 -18.06
C PRO A 378 2.83 17.76 -18.66
N GLY A 379 2.66 19.03 -18.27
CA GLY A 379 1.47 19.82 -18.60
C GLY A 379 0.24 19.47 -17.75
N GLY A 380 0.40 18.71 -16.65
CA GLY A 380 -0.68 18.35 -15.75
C GLY A 380 -1.38 17.06 -16.16
N CYS A 381 -2.69 17.14 -16.35
CA CYS A 381 -3.58 15.98 -16.43
C CYS A 381 -3.57 15.28 -17.80
N SER A 382 -2.42 15.26 -18.48
CA SER A 382 -2.27 14.75 -19.84
C SER A 382 -2.24 13.22 -19.92
N SER A 383 -1.77 12.55 -18.86
CA SER A 383 -1.61 11.10 -18.79
C SER A 383 -1.27 10.68 -17.36
N LEU A 384 -1.57 9.42 -17.01
CA LEU A 384 -0.90 8.74 -15.90
C LEU A 384 0.35 8.04 -16.47
N ARG A 385 1.47 8.14 -15.76
CA ARG A 385 2.77 7.61 -16.18
C ARG A 385 3.27 6.64 -15.15
N GLN A 386 3.74 5.48 -15.61
CA GLN A 386 4.53 4.55 -14.81
C GLN A 386 5.96 4.61 -15.31
N TRP A 387 6.91 4.86 -14.42
CA TRP A 387 8.33 4.83 -14.71
C TRP A 387 9.01 3.70 -13.94
N SER A 388 9.84 2.92 -14.62
CA SER A 388 10.69 1.91 -13.98
C SER A 388 12.12 2.43 -13.85
N PRO A 389 12.70 2.46 -12.64
CA PRO A 389 14.08 2.88 -12.43
C PRO A 389 15.11 1.91 -13.03
N ILE A 390 14.77 0.62 -13.13
CA ILE A 390 15.68 -0.45 -13.59
C ILE A 390 15.91 -0.33 -15.10
N THR A 391 14.83 -0.24 -15.87
CA THR A 391 14.90 -0.14 -17.34
C THR A 391 14.97 1.30 -17.83
N ASN A 392 14.71 2.26 -16.93
CA ASN A 392 14.55 3.68 -17.24
C ASN A 392 13.53 3.93 -18.38
N THR A 393 12.44 3.17 -18.38
CA THR A 393 11.35 3.29 -19.37
C THR A 393 10.10 3.88 -18.75
N VAL A 394 9.30 4.59 -19.57
CA VAL A 394 8.01 5.13 -19.19
C VAL A 394 6.90 4.43 -19.96
N SER A 395 5.92 3.90 -19.25
CA SER A 395 4.65 3.44 -19.79
C SER A 395 3.58 4.50 -19.57
N LEU A 396 2.70 4.66 -20.56
CA LEU A 396 1.64 5.66 -20.55
C LEU A 396 0.30 4.96 -20.40
N TYR A 397 -0.49 5.47 -19.48
CA TYR A 397 -1.88 5.15 -19.30
C TYR A 397 -2.67 6.28 -19.94
N GLY A 398 -3.75 5.91 -20.66
CA GLY A 398 -4.51 6.81 -21.54
C GLY A 398 -4.86 8.16 -20.88
N PRO A 399 -5.14 9.21 -21.67
CA PRO A 399 -5.48 10.48 -21.07
C PRO A 399 -6.76 10.33 -20.24
N PRO A 400 -6.80 10.88 -19.01
CA PRO A 400 -8.09 11.14 -18.38
C PRO A 400 -8.86 12.08 -19.33
N GLY A 401 -10.20 12.09 -19.28
CA GLY A 401 -10.99 13.00 -20.12
C GLY A 401 -10.49 14.44 -20.06
N LEU A 402 -10.88 15.30 -21.01
CA LEU A 402 -10.30 16.65 -21.23
C LEU A 402 -10.23 17.58 -19.99
N GLN A 403 -10.90 17.27 -18.89
CA GLN A 403 -10.93 18.04 -17.64
C GLN A 403 -10.65 17.21 -16.38
N SER A 404 -10.11 16.00 -16.52
CA SER A 404 -9.90 15.06 -15.43
C SER A 404 -8.41 14.76 -15.27
N CYS A 405 -7.98 14.35 -14.09
CA CYS A 405 -6.60 14.03 -13.74
C CYS A 405 -6.56 12.70 -13.01
N TYR A 406 -5.58 11.86 -13.30
CA TYR A 406 -5.33 10.69 -12.47
C TYR A 406 -4.46 11.06 -11.28
N LEU A 407 -4.82 10.56 -10.10
CA LEU A 407 -4.13 10.78 -8.84
C LEU A 407 -3.75 9.43 -8.23
N ALA A 408 -2.47 9.13 -8.16
CA ALA A 408 -1.96 7.92 -7.50
C ALA A 408 -1.64 8.24 -6.04
N LEU A 409 -2.49 7.83 -5.09
CA LEU A 409 -2.29 8.17 -3.69
C LEU A 409 -0.95 7.64 -3.16
N ALA A 410 -0.30 8.46 -2.34
CA ALA A 410 0.84 8.04 -1.55
C ALA A 410 0.38 7.06 -0.46
N PRO A 411 1.24 6.12 -0.01
CA PRO A 411 0.90 5.14 1.03
C PRO A 411 0.37 5.79 2.32
N GLU A 412 0.88 6.97 2.65
CA GLU A 412 0.49 7.76 3.83
C GLU A 412 -0.98 8.21 3.80
N LEU A 413 -1.58 8.29 2.60
CA LEU A 413 -2.96 8.71 2.37
C LEU A 413 -3.91 7.53 2.13
N GLY A 414 -3.41 6.29 2.13
CA GLY A 414 -4.22 5.08 1.94
C GLY A 414 -3.49 3.93 1.26
N PRO A 415 -4.18 2.80 1.05
CA PRO A 415 -3.61 1.62 0.41
C PRO A 415 -3.36 1.91 -1.06
N SER A 416 -2.08 2.03 -1.42
CA SER A 416 -1.69 2.57 -2.73
C SER A 416 -1.42 1.50 -3.79
N SER A 417 -1.05 0.28 -3.41
CA SER A 417 -0.76 -0.81 -4.35
C SER A 417 -0.74 -2.17 -3.69
N SER A 418 -0.89 -3.22 -4.49
CA SER A 418 -0.71 -4.60 -4.03
C SER A 418 0.75 -4.89 -3.67
N SER A 419 0.97 -5.88 -2.80
CA SER A 419 2.30 -6.26 -2.30
C SER A 419 3.26 -6.69 -3.42
N SER A 420 2.73 -7.29 -4.50
CA SER A 420 3.52 -7.65 -5.69
C SER A 420 3.86 -6.48 -6.62
N GLY A 421 3.36 -5.27 -6.30
CA GLY A 421 3.44 -4.08 -7.14
C GLY A 421 2.72 -4.20 -8.49
N ARG A 422 1.94 -5.26 -8.70
CA ARG A 422 1.19 -5.46 -9.94
C ARG A 422 0.03 -4.49 -10.07
N PHE A 423 -0.67 -4.22 -8.97
CA PHE A 423 -1.87 -3.40 -9.01
C PHE A 423 -1.71 -2.11 -8.21
N LYS A 424 -2.38 -1.04 -8.66
CA LYS A 424 -2.37 0.27 -8.01
C LYS A 424 -3.75 0.92 -8.03
N ASN A 425 -4.17 1.48 -6.91
CA ASN A 425 -5.36 2.31 -6.84
C ASN A 425 -5.03 3.72 -7.36
N VAL A 426 -5.88 4.23 -8.25
CA VAL A 426 -5.74 5.57 -8.84
C VAL A 426 -7.12 6.22 -8.83
N TYR A 427 -7.19 7.49 -8.46
CA TYR A 427 -8.44 8.23 -8.43
C TYR A 427 -8.50 9.21 -9.60
N VAL A 428 -9.70 9.45 -10.11
CA VAL A 428 -9.92 10.58 -11.01
C VAL A 428 -10.24 11.82 -10.18
N THR A 429 -9.57 12.93 -10.44
CA THR A 429 -9.84 14.22 -9.82
C THR A 429 -9.98 15.30 -10.89
N HIS A 430 -10.50 16.47 -10.53
CA HIS A 430 -10.59 17.63 -11.43
C HIS A 430 -9.52 18.65 -11.01
N PRO A 431 -8.88 19.38 -11.95
CA PRO A 431 -7.79 20.32 -11.65
C PRO A 431 -8.12 21.42 -10.61
N HIS A 432 -9.40 21.64 -10.32
CA HIS A 432 -9.90 22.66 -9.39
C HIS A 432 -10.68 22.08 -8.21
N GLN A 433 -10.74 20.76 -8.04
CA GLN A 433 -11.43 20.11 -6.94
C GLN A 433 -10.46 19.23 -6.17
N LEU A 434 -10.42 19.40 -4.85
CA LEU A 434 -9.64 18.55 -3.94
C LEU A 434 -10.37 17.24 -3.59
N SER A 435 -11.62 17.06 -4.04
CA SER A 435 -12.35 15.81 -3.84
C SER A 435 -11.79 14.73 -4.75
N LEU A 436 -11.52 13.56 -4.17
CA LEU A 436 -11.27 12.33 -4.91
C LEU A 436 -12.58 11.95 -5.62
N GLY A 437 -12.54 11.79 -6.94
CA GLY A 437 -13.63 11.21 -7.72
C GLY A 437 -13.50 9.69 -7.77
N ASP A 438 -14.04 9.10 -8.82
CA ASP A 438 -14.16 7.64 -8.92
C ASP A 438 -12.80 6.93 -8.89
N PRO A 439 -12.67 5.82 -8.13
CA PRO A 439 -11.47 5.01 -8.11
C PRO A 439 -11.37 4.13 -9.36
N TYR A 440 -10.13 3.93 -9.77
CA TYR A 440 -9.70 3.03 -10.83
C TYR A 440 -8.64 2.11 -10.27
N LEU A 441 -8.67 0.87 -10.74
CA LEU A 441 -7.59 -0.06 -10.56
C LEU A 441 -6.69 -0.06 -11.79
N VAL A 442 -5.39 0.07 -11.57
CA VAL A 442 -4.40 -0.05 -12.64
C VAL A 442 -3.70 -1.40 -12.54
N ASP A 443 -3.82 -2.25 -13.57
CA ASP A 443 -2.94 -3.41 -13.76
C ASP A 443 -1.66 -2.91 -14.45
N LEU A 444 -0.58 -2.81 -13.67
CA LEU A 444 0.70 -2.26 -14.10
C LEU A 444 1.46 -3.18 -15.05
N ARG A 445 1.14 -4.48 -15.06
CA ARG A 445 1.77 -5.45 -15.96
C ARG A 445 1.05 -5.51 -17.30
N ARG A 446 -0.28 -5.39 -17.30
CA ARG A 446 -1.10 -5.39 -18.52
C ARG A 446 -1.30 -3.99 -19.11
N HIS A 447 -0.90 -2.94 -18.39
CA HIS A 447 -1.10 -1.54 -18.76
C HIS A 447 -2.58 -1.17 -18.98
N VAL A 448 -3.45 -1.59 -18.05
CA VAL A 448 -4.90 -1.40 -18.10
C VAL A 448 -5.36 -0.54 -16.96
N LEU A 449 -6.31 0.37 -17.20
CA LEU A 449 -7.13 0.94 -16.13
C LEU A 449 -8.51 0.30 -16.17
N VAL A 450 -8.96 -0.15 -15.01
CA VAL A 450 -10.28 -0.75 -14.81
C VAL A 450 -11.07 0.16 -13.88
N PRO A 451 -12.22 0.71 -14.30
CA PRO A 451 -13.07 1.48 -13.41
C PRO A 451 -13.58 0.57 -12.29
N MET A 452 -13.49 1.03 -11.04
CA MET A 452 -13.95 0.26 -9.89
C MET A 452 -15.36 0.68 -9.48
N THR A 453 -16.17 -0.28 -9.06
CA THR A 453 -17.42 -0.03 -8.34
C THR A 453 -17.15 -0.12 -6.84
N GLY A 454 -17.31 1.00 -6.12
CA GLY A 454 -16.98 1.10 -4.70
C GLY A 454 -15.58 1.64 -4.41
N GLU A 455 -15.29 1.84 -3.12
CA GLU A 455 -14.07 2.45 -2.63
C GLU A 455 -13.05 1.38 -2.17
N PRO A 456 -11.80 1.42 -2.64
CA PRO A 456 -10.76 0.51 -2.15
C PRO A 456 -10.43 0.81 -0.69
N LEU A 457 -10.45 -0.23 0.15
CA LEU A 457 -10.17 -0.12 1.59
C LEU A 457 -8.73 -0.47 1.96
N GLU A 458 -8.22 -1.63 1.52
CA GLU A 458 -6.87 -2.12 1.84
C GLU A 458 -6.45 -3.27 0.92
N TRP A 459 -5.15 -3.33 0.59
CA TRP A 459 -4.53 -4.50 -0.07
C TRP A 459 -4.00 -5.46 0.98
N ALA A 460 -4.07 -6.77 0.71
CA ALA A 460 -3.34 -7.75 1.50
C ALA A 460 -1.84 -7.39 1.53
N PRO A 461 -1.23 -7.23 2.73
CA PRO A 461 0.14 -6.75 2.90
C PRO A 461 1.17 -7.75 2.38
N ALA A 462 0.81 -9.03 2.40
CA ALA A 462 1.58 -10.13 1.85
C ALA A 462 0.64 -11.15 1.18
N GLY A 463 1.22 -12.16 0.54
CA GLY A 463 0.46 -13.24 -0.08
C GLY A 463 -0.21 -12.83 -1.40
N PRO A 464 -1.49 -13.19 -1.63
CA PRO A 464 -2.16 -12.94 -2.90
C PRO A 464 -2.49 -11.44 -3.09
N ASP A 465 -2.58 -10.98 -4.34
CA ASP A 465 -3.00 -9.61 -4.70
C ASP A 465 -4.51 -9.40 -4.43
N VAL A 466 -4.95 -9.50 -3.18
CA VAL A 466 -6.37 -9.33 -2.81
C VAL A 466 -6.62 -7.92 -2.30
N LEU A 467 -7.71 -7.33 -2.77
CA LEU A 467 -8.18 -6.00 -2.39
C LEU A 467 -9.50 -6.10 -1.64
N ALA A 468 -9.57 -5.47 -0.47
CA ALA A 468 -10.83 -5.19 0.19
C ALA A 468 -11.48 -3.96 -0.45
N VAL A 469 -12.75 -4.08 -0.84
CA VAL A 469 -13.53 -3.02 -1.50
C VAL A 469 -14.79 -2.76 -0.70
N ARG A 470 -15.05 -1.49 -0.39
CA ARG A 470 -16.30 -1.01 0.20
C ARG A 470 -17.27 -0.63 -0.89
N THR A 471 -18.50 -1.12 -0.83
CA THR A 471 -19.59 -0.71 -1.73
C THR A 471 -20.76 -0.16 -0.92
N ASP A 472 -21.34 0.94 -1.40
CA ASP A 472 -22.57 1.48 -0.82
C ASP A 472 -23.77 0.63 -1.26
N ASP A 473 -24.51 0.07 -0.30
CA ASP A 473 -25.69 -0.76 -0.61
C ASP A 473 -26.98 0.09 -0.55
N THR A 474 -27.16 0.93 0.48
CA THR A 474 -28.39 1.73 0.68
C THR A 474 -28.19 3.11 1.36
N GLY A 475 -26.99 3.71 1.29
CA GLY A 475 -26.71 5.03 1.89
C GLY A 475 -26.70 5.07 3.43
N THR A 476 -27.06 3.98 4.10
CA THR A 476 -27.01 3.81 5.58
C THR A 476 -26.28 2.54 6.01
N SER A 477 -25.86 1.70 5.07
CA SER A 477 -25.11 0.47 5.30
C SER A 477 -23.97 0.35 4.29
N GLU A 478 -22.79 -0.02 4.79
CA GLU A 478 -21.61 -0.32 3.99
C GLU A 478 -21.49 -1.83 3.82
N ARG A 479 -21.12 -2.27 2.62
CA ARG A 479 -20.85 -3.68 2.33
C ARG A 479 -19.38 -3.84 1.96
N VAL A 480 -18.73 -4.91 2.43
CA VAL A 480 -17.32 -5.19 2.12
C VAL A 480 -17.18 -6.45 1.28
N LEU A 481 -16.41 -6.34 0.18
CA LEU A 481 -16.05 -7.41 -0.72
C LEU A 481 -14.54 -7.65 -0.65
N LEU A 482 -14.12 -8.92 -0.67
CA LEU A 482 -12.73 -9.31 -0.90
C LEU A 482 -12.59 -9.74 -2.35
N VAL A 483 -11.68 -9.11 -3.09
CA VAL A 483 -11.62 -9.21 -4.55
C VAL A 483 -10.22 -9.61 -5.00
N ASP A 484 -10.12 -10.63 -5.85
CA ASP A 484 -8.95 -10.85 -6.70
C ASP A 484 -9.16 -10.04 -7.98
N PRO A 485 -8.40 -8.95 -8.17
CA PRO A 485 -8.54 -8.09 -9.33
C PRO A 485 -7.88 -8.66 -10.58
N THR A 486 -7.19 -9.79 -10.48
CA THR A 486 -6.73 -10.51 -11.66
C THR A 486 -7.95 -10.79 -12.52
N PRO A 487 -7.99 -10.26 -13.76
CA PRO A 487 -9.11 -10.56 -14.64
C PRO A 487 -9.20 -12.07 -14.75
N VAL A 488 -10.40 -12.60 -14.53
CA VAL A 488 -10.69 -14.00 -14.88
C VAL A 488 -10.19 -14.17 -16.31
N PRO A 489 -9.34 -15.18 -16.61
CA PRO A 489 -8.87 -15.38 -17.97
C PRO A 489 -10.09 -15.75 -18.80
N ASP A 490 -10.77 -14.74 -19.34
CA ASP A 490 -11.82 -14.94 -20.31
C ASP A 490 -11.14 -15.07 -21.66
N VAL A 491 -11.58 -16.11 -22.37
CA VAL A 491 -11.17 -16.61 -23.67
C VAL A 491 -10.41 -15.57 -24.55
N ASP A 492 -9.08 -15.66 -24.55
CA ASP A 492 -8.18 -15.16 -25.60
C ASP A 492 -8.31 -13.65 -25.95
N ASP A 493 -8.17 -12.78 -24.94
CA ASP A 493 -8.17 -11.32 -25.08
C ASP A 493 -6.99 -10.74 -25.90
N GLN A 494 -5.98 -11.55 -26.22
CA GLN A 494 -4.80 -11.09 -26.94
C GLN A 494 -5.17 -10.72 -28.39
N PRO A 495 -4.84 -9.51 -28.85
CA PRO A 495 -4.92 -9.19 -30.26
C PRO A 495 -4.11 -10.19 -31.06
N ARG A 496 -4.75 -10.80 -32.04
CA ARG A 496 -4.13 -11.72 -32.98
C ARG A 496 -3.84 -10.98 -34.28
N TRP A 497 -2.74 -11.32 -34.91
CA TRP A 497 -2.40 -10.78 -36.21
C TRP A 497 -3.30 -11.38 -37.29
N SER A 498 -4.18 -10.58 -37.87
CA SER A 498 -5.11 -10.99 -38.93
C SER A 498 -4.48 -10.95 -40.32
N ALA A 499 -3.40 -10.18 -40.50
CA ALA A 499 -2.57 -10.20 -41.70
C ALA A 499 -1.19 -9.58 -41.39
N ALA A 500 -0.10 -10.15 -41.92
CA ALA A 500 1.12 -9.38 -42.11
C ALA A 500 1.79 -9.80 -43.41
N THR A 501 1.95 -8.80 -44.28
CA THR A 501 2.73 -8.95 -45.51
C THR A 501 3.78 -7.86 -45.53
N PRO A 502 5.06 -8.21 -45.57
CA PRO A 502 5.65 -9.56 -45.55
C PRO A 502 5.67 -10.19 -44.14
N ALA A 503 6.26 -11.39 -44.02
CA ALA A 503 6.34 -12.15 -42.78
C ALA A 503 7.19 -11.43 -41.70
N ASN A 504 6.96 -11.77 -40.43
CA ASN A 504 7.77 -11.27 -39.32
C ASN A 504 9.27 -11.58 -39.53
N GLY A 505 10.16 -10.65 -39.20
CA GLY A 505 11.60 -10.76 -39.41
C GLY A 505 12.07 -10.47 -40.84
N SER A 506 11.16 -10.11 -41.76
CA SER A 506 11.55 -9.80 -43.13
C SER A 506 12.47 -8.58 -43.22
N THR A 507 13.43 -8.65 -44.14
CA THR A 507 14.30 -7.54 -44.50
C THR A 507 13.84 -6.96 -45.83
N PHE A 508 13.62 -5.65 -45.87
CA PHE A 508 13.30 -4.90 -47.07
C PHE A 508 14.52 -4.12 -47.52
N ARG A 509 14.98 -4.38 -48.74
CA ARG A 509 15.99 -3.54 -49.39
C ARG A 509 15.30 -2.59 -50.36
N VAL A 510 15.45 -1.28 -50.13
CA VAL A 510 14.78 -0.24 -50.93
C VAL A 510 15.83 0.69 -51.53
N VAL A 511 15.87 0.79 -52.86
CA VAL A 511 16.73 1.74 -53.57
C VAL A 511 16.02 3.10 -53.63
N PRO A 512 16.73 4.24 -53.54
CA PRO A 512 16.12 5.55 -53.73
C PRO A 512 15.25 5.63 -55.00
N GLY A 513 14.03 6.12 -54.87
CA GLY A 513 13.04 6.16 -55.95
C GLY A 513 12.12 4.93 -56.03
N GLN A 514 12.41 3.85 -55.29
CA GLN A 514 11.49 2.72 -55.11
C GLN A 514 10.63 2.88 -53.85
N ARG A 515 9.56 2.07 -53.76
CA ARG A 515 8.67 2.01 -52.60
C ARG A 515 8.62 0.60 -52.03
N ALA A 516 8.78 0.47 -50.73
CA ALA A 516 8.40 -0.75 -50.00
C ALA A 516 7.07 -0.54 -49.29
N GLN A 517 6.27 -1.60 -49.22
CA GLN A 517 5.00 -1.61 -48.52
C GLN A 517 5.03 -2.64 -47.40
N LEU A 518 4.54 -2.23 -46.23
CA LEU A 518 4.31 -3.07 -45.07
C LEU A 518 2.83 -2.98 -44.72
N GLN A 519 2.11 -4.09 -44.84
CA GLN A 519 0.70 -4.17 -44.48
C GLN A 519 0.54 -5.07 -43.27
N ILE A 520 0.00 -4.51 -42.18
CA ILE A 520 -0.17 -5.19 -40.90
C ILE A 520 -1.61 -5.04 -40.44
N GLY A 521 -2.26 -6.14 -40.09
CA GLY A 521 -3.60 -6.18 -39.52
C GLY A 521 -3.60 -6.93 -38.20
N ALA A 522 -4.32 -6.41 -37.22
CA ALA A 522 -4.58 -7.09 -35.96
C ALA A 522 -6.07 -7.00 -35.59
N SER A 523 -6.57 -8.03 -34.93
CA SER A 523 -7.94 -8.15 -34.42
C SER A 523 -7.92 -9.00 -33.17
N ASP A 524 -8.77 -8.74 -32.20
CA ASP A 524 -9.07 -9.72 -31.17
C ASP A 524 -10.25 -10.61 -31.57
N LEU A 525 -10.41 -11.73 -30.89
CA LEU A 525 -11.49 -12.70 -31.16
C LEU A 525 -12.87 -12.20 -30.72
N GLN A 526 -12.92 -11.14 -29.92
CA GLN A 526 -14.15 -10.60 -29.33
C GLN A 526 -14.71 -9.41 -30.14
N GLY A 527 -14.04 -9.04 -31.24
CA GLY A 527 -14.44 -7.90 -32.08
C GLY A 527 -14.20 -6.54 -31.42
N THR A 528 -13.39 -6.50 -30.36
CA THR A 528 -13.01 -5.29 -29.66
C THR A 528 -12.03 -4.47 -30.52
N PRO A 529 -12.05 -3.13 -30.43
CA PRO A 529 -11.11 -2.33 -31.20
C PRO A 529 -9.66 -2.61 -30.82
N VAL A 530 -8.77 -2.77 -31.80
CA VAL A 530 -7.34 -2.97 -31.58
C VAL A 530 -6.54 -1.76 -32.05
N ASN A 531 -5.52 -1.33 -31.31
CA ASN A 531 -4.62 -0.25 -31.70
C ASN A 531 -3.24 -0.81 -32.09
N LEU A 532 -2.67 -0.31 -33.19
CA LEU A 532 -1.32 -0.65 -33.64
C LEU A 532 -0.30 0.40 -33.20
N TYR A 533 0.80 -0.06 -32.61
CA TYR A 533 1.91 0.77 -32.15
C TYR A 533 3.18 0.40 -32.92
N PHE A 534 4.05 1.40 -33.12
CA PHE A 534 5.28 1.27 -33.91
C PHE A 534 6.44 1.85 -33.12
N ARG A 535 7.54 1.11 -33.02
CA ARG A 535 8.81 1.59 -32.44
C ARG A 535 9.93 1.40 -33.44
N TRP A 536 10.68 2.46 -33.69
CA TRP A 536 11.86 2.41 -34.56
C TRP A 536 13.12 2.22 -33.75
N ARG A 537 14.06 1.44 -34.30
CA ARG A 537 15.39 1.22 -33.73
C ARG A 537 16.48 1.27 -34.79
N THR A 538 17.70 1.58 -34.38
CA THR A 538 18.90 1.36 -35.21
C THR A 538 19.18 -0.14 -35.35
N ALA A 539 20.04 -0.52 -36.30
CA ALA A 539 20.51 -1.92 -36.44
C ALA A 539 21.19 -2.49 -35.17
N ALA A 540 21.64 -1.61 -34.26
CA ALA A 540 22.19 -2.00 -32.95
C ALA A 540 21.10 -2.14 -31.86
N GLY A 541 19.82 -2.01 -32.21
CA GLY A 541 18.69 -2.12 -31.30
C GLY A 541 18.39 -0.86 -30.48
N VAL A 542 18.99 0.29 -30.78
CA VAL A 542 18.78 1.54 -30.03
C VAL A 542 17.51 2.25 -30.51
N PRO A 543 16.53 2.57 -29.64
CA PRO A 543 15.32 3.31 -30.03
C PRO A 543 15.62 4.68 -30.65
N VAL A 544 14.90 5.03 -31.71
CA VAL A 544 14.98 6.35 -32.37
C VAL A 544 13.65 7.09 -32.27
N ARG A 545 13.72 8.41 -32.07
CA ARG A 545 12.57 9.26 -31.72
C ARG A 545 11.58 9.49 -32.86
N SER A 546 11.98 9.25 -34.10
CA SER A 546 11.15 9.47 -35.27
C SER A 546 11.30 8.34 -36.27
N ALA A 547 10.25 8.13 -37.06
CA ALA A 547 10.31 7.24 -38.21
C ALA A 547 11.40 7.69 -39.19
N ALA A 548 11.84 6.77 -40.04
CA ALA A 548 12.76 7.09 -41.13
C ALA A 548 12.11 8.12 -42.07
N VAL A 549 12.91 9.04 -42.62
CA VAL A 549 12.44 10.00 -43.63
C VAL A 549 11.91 9.22 -44.84
N GLY A 550 10.69 9.55 -45.29
CA GLY A 550 10.00 8.82 -46.36
C GLY A 550 9.09 7.69 -45.88
N TRP A 551 8.92 7.50 -44.57
CA TRP A 551 7.94 6.58 -44.00
C TRP A 551 6.58 7.24 -43.79
N THR A 552 5.51 6.61 -44.28
CA THR A 552 4.12 7.00 -44.02
C THR A 552 3.31 5.76 -43.64
N CYS A 553 2.28 5.91 -42.79
CA CYS A 553 1.35 4.83 -42.46
C CYS A 553 -0.08 5.36 -42.46
N ASP A 554 -0.92 4.74 -43.29
CA ASP A 554 -2.37 4.95 -43.23
C ASP A 554 -2.99 3.85 -42.39
N ARG A 555 -3.69 4.24 -41.32
CA ARG A 555 -4.39 3.31 -40.42
C ARG A 555 -5.87 3.35 -40.74
N GLN A 556 -6.44 2.18 -40.96
CA GLN A 556 -7.86 2.00 -41.21
C GLN A 556 -8.43 1.03 -40.18
N ARG A 557 -9.48 1.47 -39.47
CA ARG A 557 -10.30 0.57 -38.66
C ARG A 557 -11.25 -0.19 -39.59
N LEU A 558 -11.23 -1.51 -39.49
CA LEU A 558 -12.06 -2.43 -40.24
C LEU A 558 -13.30 -2.81 -39.41
N ALA A 559 -14.21 -3.58 -40.01
CA ALA A 559 -15.37 -4.13 -39.29
C ALA A 559 -14.92 -5.05 -38.14
N ALA A 560 -15.75 -5.15 -37.09
CA ALA A 560 -15.49 -5.97 -35.90
C ALA A 560 -14.17 -5.62 -35.17
N GLY A 561 -13.87 -4.33 -35.02
CA GLY A 561 -12.77 -3.87 -34.14
C GLY A 561 -11.34 -4.09 -34.68
N ALA A 562 -11.17 -4.84 -35.76
CA ALA A 562 -9.88 -5.04 -36.39
C ALA A 562 -9.26 -3.72 -36.89
N THR A 563 -7.94 -3.58 -36.78
CA THR A 563 -7.20 -2.43 -37.31
C THR A 563 -6.14 -2.90 -38.28
N GLN A 564 -6.10 -2.25 -39.45
CA GLN A 564 -5.08 -2.44 -40.46
C GLN A 564 -4.26 -1.16 -40.62
N ALA A 565 -2.94 -1.30 -40.67
CA ALA A 565 -2.01 -0.25 -41.08
C ALA A 565 -1.39 -0.64 -42.42
N ARG A 566 -1.43 0.28 -43.38
CA ARG A 566 -0.67 0.21 -44.63
C ARG A 566 0.42 1.25 -44.58
N CYS A 567 1.64 0.79 -44.39
CA CYS A 567 2.80 1.64 -44.31
C CYS A 567 3.61 1.58 -45.59
N THR A 568 4.08 2.75 -46.05
CA THR A 568 4.93 2.89 -47.22
C THR A 568 6.25 3.50 -46.80
N TYR A 569 7.36 2.92 -47.28
CA TYR A 569 8.68 3.50 -47.19
C TYR A 569 9.17 3.91 -48.58
N ALA A 570 9.48 5.19 -48.74
CA ALA A 570 9.98 5.78 -49.98
C ALA A 570 11.20 6.68 -49.69
N PRO A 571 12.41 6.11 -49.59
CA PRO A 571 13.62 6.89 -49.33
C PRO A 571 13.94 7.83 -50.50
N THR A 572 14.27 9.09 -50.19
CA THR A 572 14.56 10.15 -51.18
C THR A 572 16.06 10.38 -51.39
N SER A 573 16.93 9.72 -50.62
CA SER A 573 18.38 9.91 -50.65
C SER A 573 19.10 8.57 -50.45
N PRO A 574 20.26 8.33 -51.11
CA PRO A 574 21.04 7.09 -51.03
C PRO A 574 21.79 6.91 -49.69
N ARG A 575 21.26 7.44 -48.59
CA ARG A 575 21.86 7.23 -47.28
C ARG A 575 21.72 5.75 -46.95
N THR A 576 22.86 5.05 -46.80
CA THR A 576 22.91 3.68 -46.27
C THR A 576 22.48 3.72 -44.82
N GLU A 577 21.18 3.61 -44.60
CA GLU A 577 20.58 3.54 -43.28
C GLU A 577 19.90 2.19 -43.11
N VAL A 578 20.20 1.53 -41.99
CA VAL A 578 19.57 0.27 -41.59
C VAL A 578 18.81 0.52 -40.30
N ARG A 579 17.50 0.29 -40.34
CA ARG A 579 16.60 0.44 -39.19
C ARG A 579 15.72 -0.76 -39.02
N ASP A 580 15.36 -1.02 -37.77
CA ASP A 580 14.33 -1.99 -37.44
C ASP A 580 13.05 -1.25 -37.03
N VAL A 581 11.90 -1.79 -37.44
CA VAL A 581 10.58 -1.35 -36.98
C VAL A 581 9.89 -2.49 -36.24
N ASP A 582 9.63 -2.26 -34.96
CA ASP A 582 8.83 -3.13 -34.11
C ASP A 582 7.37 -2.69 -34.15
N VAL A 583 6.47 -3.65 -34.26
CA VAL A 583 5.03 -3.44 -34.32
C VAL A 583 4.35 -4.38 -33.36
N TRP A 584 3.45 -3.85 -32.54
CA TRP A 584 2.58 -4.64 -31.68
C TRP A 584 1.17 -4.07 -31.67
N ALA A 585 0.22 -4.93 -31.35
CA ALA A 585 -1.19 -4.63 -31.26
C ALA A 585 -1.63 -4.63 -29.79
N VAL A 586 -2.55 -3.73 -29.44
CA VAL A 586 -3.12 -3.62 -28.09
C VAL A 586 -4.64 -3.60 -28.19
N ASN A 587 -5.31 -4.47 -27.44
CA ASN A 587 -6.76 -4.44 -27.31
C ASN A 587 -7.16 -3.14 -26.59
N TYR A 588 -8.06 -2.35 -27.19
CA TYR A 588 -8.43 -1.03 -26.67
C TYR A 588 -9.11 -1.08 -25.31
N LEU A 589 -9.92 -2.10 -25.04
CA LEU A 589 -10.65 -2.22 -23.78
C LEU A 589 -9.81 -2.94 -22.72
N THR A 590 -9.09 -3.98 -23.11
CA THR A 590 -8.40 -4.86 -22.15
C THR A 590 -6.91 -4.58 -22.02
N GLY A 591 -6.33 -3.72 -22.85
CA GLY A 591 -4.88 -3.43 -22.91
C GLY A 591 -3.99 -4.65 -23.24
N ALA A 592 -4.58 -5.83 -23.50
CA ALA A 592 -3.83 -7.03 -23.83
C ALA A 592 -2.99 -6.80 -25.08
N GLN A 593 -1.71 -7.19 -25.02
CA GLN A 593 -0.75 -6.98 -26.09
C GLN A 593 -0.53 -8.26 -26.91
N SER A 594 -0.39 -8.11 -28.23
CA SER A 594 0.10 -9.19 -29.09
C SER A 594 1.61 -9.42 -28.91
N ASP A 595 2.10 -10.54 -29.47
CA ASP A 595 3.52 -10.69 -29.79
C ASP A 595 4.02 -9.53 -30.66
N THR A 596 5.28 -9.13 -30.46
CA THR A 596 5.91 -8.06 -31.25
C THR A 596 6.43 -8.62 -32.58
N ARG A 597 6.12 -7.93 -33.68
CA ARG A 597 6.69 -8.21 -35.00
C ARG A 597 7.77 -7.19 -35.34
N SER A 598 8.92 -7.65 -35.78
CA SER A 598 10.06 -6.81 -36.14
C SER A 598 10.37 -6.95 -37.63
N TYR A 599 10.64 -5.84 -38.28
CA TYR A 599 11.03 -5.81 -39.68
C TYR A 599 12.27 -4.94 -39.88
N ARG A 600 13.18 -5.38 -40.74
CA ARG A 600 14.42 -4.67 -41.05
C ARG A 600 14.27 -3.91 -42.35
N VAL A 601 14.61 -2.63 -42.36
CA VAL A 601 14.56 -1.76 -43.53
C VAL A 601 15.99 -1.31 -43.86
N GLU A 602 16.44 -1.62 -45.06
CA GLU A 602 17.77 -1.31 -45.58
C GLU A 602 17.65 -0.45 -46.84
N VAL A 603 18.35 0.69 -46.87
CA VAL A 603 18.47 1.49 -48.09
C VAL A 603 19.64 0.97 -48.92
N GLY A 604 19.35 0.47 -50.12
CA GLY A 604 20.36 0.02 -51.09
C GLY A 604 20.98 1.19 -51.85
N THR A 605 22.25 1.06 -52.22
CA THR A 605 22.95 1.99 -53.13
C THR A 605 22.62 1.71 -54.58
#